data_AF-A0A504BGI0-F1
#
_entry.id   AF-A0A504BGI0-F1
#
_cell.length_a   1.000
_cell.length_b   1.000
_cell.length_c   1.000
_cell.angle_alpha   90.00
_cell.angle_beta   90.00
_cell.angle_gamma   90.00
#
_symmetry.space_group_name_H-M   'P 1'
#
loop_
_entity.id
_entity.type
_entity.pdbx_description
1 polymer ?
#
loop_
_entity_poly.entity_id
_entity_poly.type
_entity_poly.pdbx_seq_one_letter_code
_entity_poly.pdbx_strand_id
1 'polypeptide(L)' 'MRAERIAPEPKRLRASEAAIRAALQALKASGLPVDKVCVIGGHVEIHCGHVDGGASPEKDEGLEKW' A
#
# COMPACT_ATOMS: atom_id res chain seq x y z
N MET A 1 18.51 -41.43 2.48
CA MET A 1 18.82 -40.11 3.09
C MET A 1 18.03 -39.05 2.34
N ARG A 2 17.10 -38.34 3.01
CA ARG A 2 16.39 -37.20 2.43
C ARG A 2 17.20 -35.94 2.75
N ALA A 3 17.54 -35.16 1.72
CA ALA A 3 18.19 -33.87 1.91
C ALA A 3 17.18 -32.89 2.51
N GLU A 4 17.46 -32.44 3.74
CA GLU A 4 16.70 -31.39 4.39
C GLU A 4 17.04 -30.05 3.72
N ARG A 5 16.04 -29.40 3.10
CA ARG A 5 16.24 -28.06 2.53
C ARG A 5 16.32 -27.07 3.68
N ILE A 6 17.53 -26.60 3.98
CA ILE A 6 17.74 -25.49 4.90
C ILE A 6 17.10 -24.26 4.25
N ALA A 7 16.01 -23.76 4.85
CA ALA A 7 15.42 -22.50 4.42
C ALA A 7 16.44 -21.38 4.65
N PRO A 8 16.65 -20.47 3.69
CA PRO A 8 17.62 -19.39 3.86
C PRO A 8 17.22 -18.54 5.07
N GLU A 9 18.17 -18.25 5.96
CA GLU A 9 17.94 -17.39 7.11
C GLU A 9 17.39 -16.02 6.64
N PRO A 10 16.40 -15.46 7.36
CA PRO A 10 15.85 -14.16 7.02
C PRO A 10 16.95 -13.10 7.23
N LYS A 11 17.61 -12.71 6.14
CA LYS A 11 18.57 -11.61 6.15
C LYS A 11 17.82 -10.34 6.52
N ARG A 12 18.31 -9.63 7.55
CA ARG A 12 17.84 -8.28 7.89
C ARG A 12 18.20 -7.34 6.75
N LEU A 13 17.32 -7.26 5.76
CA LEU A 13 17.43 -6.30 4.68
C LEU A 13 17.01 -4.93 5.22
N ARG A 14 17.73 -3.88 4.83
CA ARG A 14 17.38 -2.50 5.12
C ARG A 14 16.90 -1.87 3.83
N ALA A 15 15.77 -1.17 3.87
CA ALA A 15 15.34 -0.39 2.72
C ALA A 15 16.44 0.64 2.37
N SER A 16 16.84 0.69 1.11
CA SER A 16 17.82 1.67 0.65
C SER A 16 17.21 3.06 0.65
N GLU A 17 18.04 4.09 0.83
CA GLU A 17 17.59 5.49 0.71
C GLU A 17 16.91 5.75 -0.64
N ALA A 18 17.46 5.19 -1.71
CA ALA A 18 16.91 5.30 -3.06
C ALA A 18 15.48 4.73 -3.15
N ALA A 19 15.23 3.57 -2.54
CA ALA A 19 13.90 2.96 -2.52
C ALA A 19 12.89 3.80 -1.73
N ILE A 20 13.31 4.35 -0.59
CA ILE A 20 12.47 5.24 0.23
C ILE A 20 12.14 6.52 -0.55
N ARG A 21 13.14 7.14 -1.19
CA ARG A 21 12.95 8.34 -2.00
C ARG A 21 12.00 8.10 -3.18
N ALA A 22 12.16 6.99 -3.88
CA ALA A 22 11.28 6.61 -4.99
C ALA A 22 9.83 6.41 -4.52
N ALA A 23 9.63 5.72 -3.40
CA ALA A 23 8.30 5.53 -2.81
C ALA A 23 7.64 6.86 -2.46
N LEU A 24 8.36 7.76 -1.77
CA LEU A 24 7.84 9.09 -1.41
C LEU A 24 7.51 9.97 -2.64
N GLN A 25 8.33 9.90 -3.68
CA GLN A 25 8.06 10.61 -4.94
C GLN A 25 6.81 10.09 -5.64
N ALA A 26 6.64 8.76 -5.72
CA ALA A 26 5.46 8.14 -6.28
C ALA A 26 4.19 8.53 -5.50
N LEU A 27 4.27 8.57 -4.17
CA LEU A 27 3.18 9.03 -3.31
C LEU A 27 2.81 10.50 -3.53
N LYS A 28 3.81 11.38 -3.64
CA LYS A 28 3.57 12.78 -3.97
C LYS A 28 2.90 12.93 -5.33
N ALA A 29 3.29 12.12 -6.31
CA ALA A 29 2.74 12.16 -7.67
C ALA A 29 1.33 11.57 -7.77
N SER A 30 0.96 10.63 -6.90
CA SER A 30 -0.34 9.96 -6.97
C SER A 30 -1.49 10.83 -6.45
N GLY A 31 -1.21 11.88 -5.68
CA GLY A 31 -2.22 12.74 -5.08
C GLY A 31 -3.09 12.03 -4.03
N LEU A 32 -2.70 10.82 -3.61
CA LEU A 32 -3.45 10.04 -2.62
C LEU A 32 -3.21 10.59 -1.21
N PRO A 33 -4.24 10.62 -0.35
CA PRO A 33 -4.06 10.92 1.06
C PRO A 33 -3.28 9.79 1.74
N VAL A 34 -2.06 10.10 2.21
CA VAL A 34 -1.20 9.15 2.93
C VAL A 34 -1.24 9.49 4.42
N ASP A 35 -1.69 8.54 5.22
CA ASP A 35 -1.75 8.70 6.68
C ASP A 35 -0.43 8.32 7.35
N LYS A 36 0.21 7.25 6.84
CA LYS A 36 1.41 6.68 7.47
C LYS A 36 2.30 5.95 6.46
N VAL A 37 3.61 6.11 6.61
CA VAL A 37 4.62 5.30 5.91
C VAL A 37 5.48 4.59 6.96
N CYS A 38 5.61 3.27 6.84
CA CYS A 38 6.42 2.44 7.72
C CYS A 38 7.57 1.80 6.93
N VAL A 39 8.78 1.81 7.49
CA VAL A 39 9.90 1.01 6.97
C VAL A 39 10.09 -0.17 7.90
N ILE A 40 9.70 -1.36 7.44
CA ILE A 40 9.78 -2.59 8.22
C ILE A 40 10.77 -3.53 7.54
N GLY A 41 11.95 -3.65 8.15
CA GLY A 41 13.09 -4.33 7.53
C GLY A 41 13.47 -3.70 6.19
N GLY A 42 13.36 -4.50 5.12
CA GLY A 42 13.73 -4.15 3.75
C GLY A 42 12.60 -3.53 2.91
N HIS A 43 11.39 -3.43 3.48
CA HIS A 43 10.18 -3.06 2.76
C HIS A 43 9.67 -1.70 3.22
N VAL A 44 8.96 -1.02 2.31
CA VAL A 44 8.23 0.21 2.59
C VAL A 44 6.75 -0.12 2.52
N GLU A 45 6.06 -0.01 3.66
CA GLU A 45 4.61 -0.11 3.77
C GLU A 45 3.99 1.29 3.77
N ILE A 46 2.90 1.45 3.04
CA ILE A 46 2.21 2.72 2.86
C ILE A 46 0.75 2.51 3.26
N HIS A 47 0.29 3.29 4.23
CA HIS A 47 -1.10 3.37 4.61
C HIS A 47 -1.69 4.64 4.01
N CYS A 48 -2.55 4.46 3.02
CA CYS A 48 -3.38 5.54 2.51
C CYS A 48 -4.65 5.63 3.33
N GLY A 49 -5.09 6.85 3.59
CA GLY A 49 -6.38 7.12 4.22
C GLY A 49 -7.54 6.76 3.30
N HIS A 50 -8.76 7.06 3.75
CA HIS A 50 -9.94 6.86 2.93
C HIS A 50 -9.81 7.65 1.63
N VAL A 51 -9.70 6.92 0.52
CA VAL A 51 -9.86 7.50 -0.81
C VAL A 51 -11.36 7.48 -1.03
N ASP A 52 -11.98 8.66 -1.01
CA ASP A 52 -13.39 8.82 -1.36
C ASP A 52 -13.55 8.34 -2.81
N GLY A 53 -13.92 7.08 -2.94
CA GLY A 53 -14.24 6.50 -4.23
C GLY A 53 -15.53 7.17 -4.64
N GLY A 54 -15.44 8.16 -5.52
CA GLY A 54 -16.59 8.69 -6.24
C GLY A 54 -17.25 7.58 -7.05
N ALA A 55 -17.97 6.71 -6.37
CA ALA A 55 -19.07 5.94 -6.88
C ALA A 55 -20.25 6.44 -6.07
N SER A 56 -20.96 7.43 -6.61
CA SER A 56 -22.35 7.64 -6.23
C SER A 56 -23.03 6.28 -6.40
N PRO A 57 -23.55 5.63 -5.35
CA PRO A 57 -24.58 4.65 -5.57
C PRO A 57 -25.79 5.46 -6.03
N GLU A 58 -25.97 5.57 -7.35
CA GLU A 58 -27.25 5.96 -7.93
C GLU A 58 -28.23 4.86 -7.53
N LYS A 59 -28.81 5.00 -6.34
CA LYS A 59 -29.98 4.23 -5.93
C LYS A 59 -31.18 5.02 -6.39
N ASP A 60 -31.49 4.92 -7.69
CA ASP A 60 -32.74 5.42 -8.30
C ASP A 60 -33.96 4.60 -7.85
N GLU A 61 -34.07 4.32 -6.56
CA GLU A 61 -35.25 3.65 -5.98
C GLU A 61 -36.34 4.67 -5.60
N GLY A 62 -36.13 5.96 -5.88
CA GLY A 62 -37.04 7.05 -5.51
C GLY A 62 -38.04 7.50 -6.59
N LEU A 63 -37.84 7.08 -7.85
CA LEU A 63 -38.64 7.55 -9.00
C LEU A 63 -40.00 6.83 -9.18
N GLU A 64 -40.32 5.84 -8.36
CA GLU A 64 -41.61 5.12 -8.38
C GLU A 64 -42.73 5.85 -7.59
N LYS A 65 -42.42 6.99 -6.94
CA LYS A 65 -43.37 7.67 -6.03
C LYS A 65 -43.81 9.07 -6.46
N TRP A 66 -43.46 9.49 -7.68
CA TRP A 66 -43.91 10.76 -8.26
C TRP A 66 -44.74 10.50 -9.51
#